data_AF-A0AAV2H549-F1
#
_entry.id   AF-A0AAV2H549-F1
#
_cell.length_a   1.000
_cell.length_b   1.000
_cell.length_c   1.000
_cell.angle_alpha   90.00
_cell.angle_beta   90.00
_cell.angle_gamma   90.00
#
_symmetry.space_group_name_H-M   'P 1'
#
loop_
_entity.id
_entity.type
_entity.pdbx_description
1 polymer ?
#
loop_
_entity_poly.entity_id
_entity_poly.type
_entity_poly.pdbx_seq_one_letter_code
_entity_poly.pdbx_strand_id
1 'polypeptide(L)'
;MQKNIRISEGQLLYLANKAKVENTMCGYLYKRSTDMGKWQQRYFVLYQNVLFYYENEMSARPSGVALLEGSYCDRIIAPAAIKGRETEKQYAFTITYKIE
;
A
#
# COMPACT_ATOMS: atom_id res chain seq x y z
N MET A 1 4.05 15.47 6.42
CA MET A 1 2.75 14.80 6.64
C MET A 1 1.91 15.05 5.41
N GLN A 2 1.43 14.00 4.72
CA GLN A 2 0.56 14.17 3.54
C GLN A 2 -0.66 14.99 3.96
N LYS A 3 -1.01 16.04 3.19
CA LYS A 3 -2.22 16.82 3.47
C LYS A 3 -3.40 15.84 3.51
N ASN A 4 -4.20 15.88 4.57
CA ASN A 4 -5.38 15.02 4.68
C ASN A 4 -6.29 15.31 3.49
N ILE A 5 -6.31 14.38 2.54
CA ILE A 5 -7.19 14.44 1.39
C ILE A 5 -8.62 14.30 1.92
N ARG A 6 -9.44 15.34 1.72
CA ARG A 6 -10.86 15.30 2.04
C ARG A 6 -11.61 14.66 0.89
N ILE A 7 -11.48 13.35 0.74
CA ILE A 7 -12.36 12.56 -0.13
C ILE A 7 -13.54 12.08 0.71
N SER A 8 -14.75 12.18 0.17
CA SER A 8 -15.94 11.62 0.83
C SER A 8 -15.90 10.09 0.84
N GLU A 9 -16.42 9.46 1.90
CA GLU A 9 -16.42 8.00 2.01
C GLU A 9 -17.11 7.32 0.81
N GLY A 10 -18.21 7.88 0.32
CA GLY A 10 -18.93 7.37 -0.85
C GLY A 10 -18.07 7.38 -2.13
N GLN A 11 -17.33 8.45 -2.38
CA GLN A 11 -16.40 8.53 -3.52
C GLN A 11 -15.25 7.54 -3.38
N LEU A 12 -14.72 7.37 -2.17
CA LEU A 12 -13.65 6.40 -1.89
C LEU A 12 -14.12 4.96 -2.15
N LEU A 13 -15.32 4.60 -1.67
CA LEU A 13 -15.89 3.27 -1.90
C LEU A 13 -16.21 3.04 -3.38
N TYR A 14 -16.69 4.06 -4.09
CA TYR A 14 -16.90 3.98 -5.53
C TYR A 14 -15.59 3.65 -6.29
N LEU A 15 -14.51 4.38 -5.99
CA LEU A 15 -13.19 4.13 -6.58
C LEU A 15 -12.63 2.76 -6.20
N ALA A 16 -12.80 2.33 -4.94
CA ALA A 16 -12.38 1.01 -4.49
C ALA A 16 -13.12 -0.12 -5.25
N ASN A 17 -14.41 0.06 -5.55
CA ASN A 17 -15.16 -0.90 -6.36
C ASN A 17 -14.65 -0.93 -7.81
N LYS A 18 -14.39 0.23 -8.42
CA LYS A 18 -13.78 0.31 -9.75
C LYS A 18 -12.43 -0.39 -9.79
N ALA A 19 -11.58 -0.15 -8.79
CA ALA A 19 -10.29 -0.79 -8.63
C ALA A 19 -10.40 -2.33 -8.63
N LYS A 20 -11.35 -2.89 -7.89
CA LYS A 20 -11.56 -4.36 -7.84
C LYS A 20 -12.12 -4.94 -9.14
N VAL A 21 -12.90 -4.18 -9.90
CA VAL A 21 -13.45 -4.65 -11.19
C VAL A 21 -12.36 -4.66 -12.26
N GLU A 22 -11.55 -3.61 -12.34
CA GLU A 22 -10.49 -3.51 -13.34
C GLU A 22 -9.28 -4.38 -12.97
N ASN A 23 -8.89 -4.36 -11.69
CA ASN A 23 -7.86 -5.19 -11.05
C ASN A 23 -6.58 -5.41 -11.88
N THR A 24 -6.15 -4.38 -12.61
CA THR A 24 -5.06 -4.49 -13.59
C THR A 24 -3.68 -4.58 -12.93
N MET A 25 -3.53 -3.99 -11.74
CA MET A 25 -2.32 -4.04 -10.92
C MET A 25 -2.67 -4.33 -9.47
N CYS A 26 -2.60 -5.60 -9.10
CA CYS A 26 -2.95 -6.06 -7.76
C CYS A 26 -2.05 -7.21 -7.30
N GLY A 27 -2.01 -7.43 -6.00
CA GLY A 27 -1.33 -8.59 -5.44
C GLY A 27 -1.04 -8.44 -3.95
N TYR A 28 -0.54 -9.53 -3.38
CA TYR A 28 -0.12 -9.54 -1.99
C TYR A 28 1.24 -8.87 -1.82
N LEU A 29 1.32 -7.93 -0.89
CA LEU A 29 2.57 -7.35 -0.40
C LEU A 29 2.57 -7.37 1.12
N TYR A 30 3.77 -7.36 1.70
CA TYR A 30 3.92 -7.11 3.13
C TYR A 30 3.94 -5.61 3.38
N LYS A 31 3.07 -5.14 4.29
CA LYS A 31 3.03 -3.76 4.77
C LYS A 31 3.59 -3.71 6.18
N ARG A 32 4.52 -2.78 6.45
CA ARG A 32 4.95 -2.48 7.81
C ARG A 32 3.87 -1.67 8.53
N SER A 33 3.43 -2.14 9.69
CA SER A 33 2.44 -1.48 10.51
C SER A 33 3.05 -0.24 11.18
N THR A 34 2.26 0.84 11.31
CA THR A 34 2.72 2.11 11.89
C THR A 34 2.78 2.08 13.41
N ASP A 35 2.01 1.19 14.03
CA ASP A 35 1.82 1.04 15.48
C ASP A 35 2.91 0.15 16.12
N MET A 36 3.13 -1.05 15.58
CA MET A 36 3.99 -2.08 16.15
C MET A 36 5.22 -2.37 15.28
N GLY A 37 5.35 -1.73 14.11
CA GLY A 37 6.47 -1.94 13.19
C GLY A 37 6.52 -3.35 12.59
N LYS A 38 5.47 -4.17 12.76
CA LYS A 38 5.38 -5.55 12.28
C LYS A 38 5.00 -5.57 10.80
N TRP A 39 5.55 -6.53 10.06
CA TRP A 39 5.15 -6.76 8.66
C TRP A 39 3.90 -7.63 8.63
N GLN A 40 2.88 -7.20 7.88
CA GLN A 40 1.62 -7.93 7.69
C GLN A 40 1.34 -8.07 6.21
N GLN A 41 0.95 -9.26 5.76
CA GLN A 41 0.52 -9.47 4.40
C GLN A 41 -0.84 -8.80 4.17
N ARG A 42 -0.96 -8.05 3.08
CA ARG A 42 -2.19 -7.36 2.66
C ARG A 42 -2.35 -7.50 1.16
N TYR A 43 -3.58 -7.53 0.69
CA TYR A 43 -3.87 -7.49 -0.74
C TYR A 43 -3.94 -6.04 -1.18
N PHE A 44 -3.12 -5.64 -2.13
CA PHE A 44 -3.07 -4.28 -2.67
C PHE A 44 -3.72 -4.25 -4.04
N VAL A 45 -4.41 -3.14 -4.33
CA VAL A 45 -4.95 -2.84 -5.65
C VAL A 45 -4.60 -1.40 -5.98
N LEU A 46 -3.86 -1.20 -7.07
CA LEU A 46 -3.56 0.12 -7.61
C LEU A 46 -4.61 0.48 -8.65
N TYR A 47 -5.25 1.63 -8.45
CA TYR A 47 -6.19 2.19 -9.40
C TYR A 47 -5.82 3.64 -9.69
N GLN A 48 -5.38 3.90 -10.93
CA GLN A 48 -4.82 5.20 -11.31
C GLN A 48 -3.69 5.61 -10.35
N ASN A 49 -3.85 6.73 -9.64
CA ASN A 49 -2.93 7.22 -8.61
C ASN A 49 -3.37 6.90 -7.19
N VAL A 50 -4.31 5.99 -6.98
CA VAL A 50 -4.85 5.62 -5.67
C VAL A 50 -4.50 4.16 -5.36
N LEU A 51 -3.79 3.93 -4.27
CA LEU A 51 -3.43 2.61 -3.79
C LEU A 51 -4.34 2.20 -2.64
N PHE A 52 -5.14 1.17 -2.85
CA PHE A 52 -5.97 0.54 -1.83
C PHE A 52 -5.25 -0.68 -1.26
N TYR A 53 -5.49 -0.96 0.01
CA TYR A 53 -5.11 -2.25 0.60
C TYR A 53 -6.24 -2.84 1.44
N TYR A 54 -6.28 -4.17 1.44
CA TYR A 54 -7.32 -4.98 2.05
C TYR A 54 -6.68 -6.04 2.95
N GLU A 55 -7.45 -6.55 3.91
CA GLU A 55 -7.03 -7.69 4.73
C GLU A 55 -6.68 -8.90 3.85
N ASN A 56 -7.53 -9.16 2.85
CA ASN A 56 -7.35 -10.20 1.83
C ASN A 56 -8.11 -9.82 0.55
N GLU A 57 -7.91 -10.59 -0.52
CA GLU A 57 -8.53 -10.37 -1.84
C GLU A 57 -10.08 -10.39 -1.81
N MET A 58 -10.67 -11.22 -0.95
CA MET A 58 -12.14 -11.36 -0.83
C MET A 58 -12.78 -10.23 -0.03
N SER A 59 -11.99 -9.39 0.65
CA SER A 59 -12.51 -8.31 1.48
C SER A 59 -13.32 -7.31 0.68
N ALA A 60 -14.51 -6.96 1.17
CA ALA A 60 -15.43 -6.05 0.49
C ALA A 60 -15.01 -4.58 0.63
N ARG A 61 -14.43 -4.20 1.77
CA ARG A 61 -14.00 -2.82 2.05
C ARG A 61 -12.48 -2.75 2.19
N PRO A 62 -11.84 -1.67 1.69
CA PRO A 62 -10.42 -1.44 1.91
C PRO A 62 -10.15 -1.18 3.39
N SER A 63 -9.06 -1.75 3.89
CA SER A 63 -8.50 -1.47 5.22
C SER A 63 -7.75 -0.14 5.27
N GLY A 64 -7.41 0.41 4.11
CA GLY A 64 -6.90 1.77 3.99
C GLY A 64 -6.60 2.17 2.54
N VAL A 65 -6.25 3.44 2.39
CA VAL A 65 -6.00 4.07 1.10
C VAL A 65 -4.77 4.98 1.19
N ALA A 66 -4.02 5.08 0.11
CA ALA A 66 -2.98 6.09 -0.08
C ALA A 66 -3.13 6.72 -1.47
N LEU A 67 -3.19 8.06 -1.52
CA LEU A 67 -3.03 8.77 -2.79
C LEU A 67 -1.54 8.89 -3.09
N LEU A 68 -1.14 8.46 -4.27
CA LEU A 68 0.25 8.44 -4.70
C LEU A 68 0.67 9.74 -5.41
N GLU A 69 -0.27 10.64 -5.69
CA GLU A 69 0.05 11.94 -6.28
C GLU A 69 0.99 12.75 -5.38
N GLY A 70 2.11 13.21 -5.96
CA GLY A 70 3.19 13.87 -5.24
C GLY A 70 3.97 12.96 -4.28
N SER A 71 3.75 11.64 -4.34
CA SER A 71 4.55 10.67 -3.59
C SER A 71 5.74 10.19 -4.39
N TYR A 72 6.82 9.88 -3.67
CA TYR A 72 8.04 9.28 -4.20
C TYR A 72 8.11 7.81 -3.79
N CYS A 73 8.59 6.96 -4.70
CA CYS A 73 8.80 5.53 -4.44
C CYS A 73 10.30 5.24 -4.48
N ASP A 74 10.87 4.99 -3.31
CA ASP A 74 12.29 4.68 -3.15
C ASP A 74 12.46 3.20 -2.86
N ARG A 75 13.37 2.54 -3.60
CA ARG A 75 13.75 1.16 -3.30
C ARG A 75 14.58 1.13 -2.03
N ILE A 76 14.22 0.27 -1.08
CA ILE A 76 15.08 -0.08 0.05
C ILE A 76 15.86 -1.34 -0.34
N ILE A 77 17.18 -1.19 -0.43
CA ILE A 77 18.10 -2.33 -0.47
C ILE A 77 18.51 -2.59 0.98
N ALA A 78 18.01 -3.68 1.58
CA ALA A 78 18.48 -4.09 2.90
C ALA A 78 19.95 -4.53 2.77
N PRO A 79 20.92 -3.94 3.52
CA PRO A 79 22.36 -4.18 3.29
C PRO A 79 22.84 -5.61 3.54
N ALA A 80 22.06 -6.45 4.21
CA ALA A 80 22.40 -7.85 4.40
C ALA A 80 21.12 -8.60 4.75
N ALA A 81 20.87 -9.71 4.06
CA ALA A 81 20.14 -10.80 4.67
C ALA A 81 20.87 -11.16 5.97
N ILE A 82 20.35 -10.69 7.11
CA ILE A 82 20.81 -11.11 8.42
C ILE A 82 20.73 -12.63 8.41
N LYS A 83 21.88 -13.28 8.59
CA LYS A 83 22.04 -14.73 8.64
C LYS A 83 20.86 -15.36 9.42
N GLY A 84 20.01 -16.08 8.70
CA GLY A 84 19.29 -17.22 9.28
C GLY A 84 17.77 -17.16 9.37
N ARG A 85 17.06 -16.05 9.18
CA ARG A 85 15.57 -16.06 9.18
C ARG A 85 15.01 -14.98 8.27
N GLU A 86 14.24 -15.37 7.25
CA GLU A 86 13.49 -14.53 6.30
C GLU A 86 14.27 -13.89 5.14
N THR A 87 14.69 -14.74 4.19
CA THR A 87 15.16 -14.35 2.85
C THR A 87 14.10 -13.67 1.97
N GLU A 88 12.81 -13.75 2.31
CA GLU A 88 11.72 -13.21 1.48
C GLU A 88 11.56 -11.68 1.54
N LYS A 89 12.20 -11.01 2.51
CA LYS A 89 12.09 -9.54 2.71
C LYS A 89 13.25 -8.75 2.10
N GLN A 90 13.93 -9.33 1.10
CA GLN A 90 15.07 -8.71 0.40
C GLN A 90 14.66 -7.55 -0.52
N TYR A 91 13.40 -7.53 -0.97
CA TYR A 91 12.88 -6.52 -1.89
C TYR A 91 11.83 -5.68 -1.18
N ALA A 92 12.20 -4.47 -0.79
CA ALA A 92 11.29 -3.52 -0.16
C ALA A 92 11.35 -2.16 -0.86
N PHE A 93 10.30 -1.38 -0.70
CA PHE A 93 10.23 0.00 -1.15
C PHE A 93 9.49 0.84 -0.11
N THR A 94 9.69 2.15 -0.16
CA THR A 94 8.95 3.12 0.64
C THR A 94 8.25 4.10 -0.26
N ILE A 95 6.99 4.37 0.07
CA ILE A 95 6.22 5.48 -0.51
C ILE A 95 6.28 6.63 0.49
N THR A 96 6.83 7.76 0.10
CA THR A 96 6.94 8.96 0.95
C THR A 96 6.35 10.18 0.25
N TYR A 97 5.64 11.02 1.01
CA TYR A 97 5.16 12.31 0.52
C TYR A 97 6.14 13.41 0.95
N LYS A 98 6.75 14.12 0.00
CA LYS A 98 7.62 15.27 0.26
C LYS A 98 6.87 16.55 -0.09
N ILE A 99 6.80 17.48 0.86
CA ILE A 99 6.40 18.87 0.60
C ILE A 99 7.71 19.58 0.32
N GLU A 100 7.89 20.08 -0.90
CA GLU A 100 8.88 21.13 -1.17
C GLU A 100 8.42 22.47 -0.57
#